data_AF-A0A3R9RZE2-F1
#
_entry.id   AF-A0A3R9RZE2-F1
#
_cell.length_a   1.000
_cell.length_b   1.000
_cell.length_c   1.000
_cell.angle_alpha   90.00
_cell.angle_beta   90.00
_cell.angle_gamma   90.00
#
_symmetry.space_group_name_H-M   'P 1'
#
loop_
_entity.id
_entity.type
_entity.pdbx_description
1 polymer ?
#
loop_
_entity_poly.entity_id
_entity_poly.type
_entity_poly.pdbx_seq_one_letter_code
_entity_poly.pdbx_strand_id
1 'polypeptide(L)'
;GVLFFELRSKQYAQATAFITILALINFNLDGSAVAAAIPRFIDTLIGCALAWFGVTFIWPDWKFRRLPRSIRRSLQAQCNYLAEVVKQYHEGHNHALNYRIVRRAAHNTDAEVASLISTLATEPDFDPTRKSDIFEFLCLNHTFLSYIAALGAHREKIQDQAVLNVLDQALDDIQGALLRDEMPDLTAQNMLQTIRQRLSQNDEDDQKSLIILQQLSLMLSVLNRFSMLKQRLSHDLDNDASELASL
;
A
#
# COMPACT_ATOMS: atom_id res chain seq x y z
N GLY A 1 14.70 23.92 33.41
CA GLY A 1 13.42 24.66 33.31
C GLY A 1 13.16 25.12 31.90
N VAL A 2 13.94 26.09 31.41
CA VAL A 2 13.80 26.70 30.07
C VAL A 2 13.95 25.66 28.94
N LEU A 3 14.97 24.79 29.00
CA LEU A 3 15.16 23.72 28.01
C LEU A 3 14.00 22.70 27.95
N PHE A 4 13.33 22.39 29.06
CA PHE A 4 12.15 21.52 29.04
C PHE A 4 10.99 22.16 28.27
N PHE A 5 10.75 23.46 28.48
CA PHE A 5 9.68 24.18 27.80
C PHE A 5 9.95 24.33 26.29
N GLU A 6 11.21 24.50 25.88
CA GLU A 6 11.58 24.56 24.46
C GLU A 6 11.52 23.20 23.74
N LEU A 7 11.93 22.11 24.41
CA LEU A 7 12.04 20.78 23.76
C LEU A 7 10.76 19.94 23.85
N ARG A 8 9.81 20.27 24.74
CA ARG A 8 8.54 19.53 24.92
C ARG A 8 7.75 19.36 23.63
N SER A 9 7.81 20.29 22.68
CA SER A 9 7.04 20.19 21.42
C SER A 9 7.73 19.42 20.30
N LYS A 10 9.04 19.17 20.39
CA LYS A 10 9.83 18.58 19.28
C LYS A 10 10.42 17.20 19.59
N GLN A 11 10.87 16.93 20.82
CA GLN A 11 11.51 15.67 21.20
C GLN A 11 11.20 15.31 22.68
N TYR A 12 10.00 14.78 22.92
CA TYR A 12 9.47 14.45 24.26
C TYR A 12 10.43 13.63 25.13
N ALA A 13 11.16 12.66 24.55
CA ALA A 13 12.10 11.81 25.29
C ALA A 13 13.26 12.62 25.93
N GLN A 14 13.77 13.62 25.22
CA GLN A 14 14.83 14.49 25.74
C GLN A 14 14.28 15.47 26.78
N ALA A 15 13.06 15.97 26.58
CA ALA A 15 12.39 16.86 27.54
C ALA A 15 12.20 16.17 28.90
N THR A 16 11.78 14.91 28.93
CA THR A 16 11.65 14.11 30.15
C THR A 16 13.00 13.91 30.85
N ALA A 17 14.08 13.63 30.10
CA ALA A 17 15.42 13.49 30.67
C ALA A 17 15.90 14.78 31.37
N PHE A 18 15.62 15.96 30.78
CA PHE A 18 15.99 17.24 31.39
C PHE A 18 15.18 17.58 32.65
N ILE A 19 13.93 17.14 32.78
CA ILE A 19 13.19 17.25 34.05
C ILE A 19 13.85 16.40 35.12
N THR A 20 14.23 15.16 34.79
CA THR A 20 14.88 14.24 35.75
C THR A 20 16.23 14.79 36.20
N ILE A 21 17.04 15.30 35.28
CA ILE A 21 18.33 15.94 35.60
C ILE A 21 18.14 17.19 36.46
N LEU A 22 17.16 18.04 36.15
CA LEU A 22 16.86 19.23 36.95
C LEU A 22 16.36 18.88 38.36
N ALA A 23 15.56 17.83 38.50
CA ALA A 23 15.13 17.32 39.79
C ALA A 23 16.34 16.80 40.59
N LEU A 24 17.21 16.01 39.96
CA LEU A 24 18.44 15.51 40.58
C LEU A 24 19.37 16.64 41.04
N ILE A 25 19.53 17.70 40.24
CA ILE A 25 20.35 18.87 40.61
C ILE A 25 19.73 19.63 41.79
N ASN A 26 18.41 19.82 41.83
CA ASN A 26 17.73 20.48 42.95
C ASN A 26 17.84 19.67 44.25
N PHE A 27 17.74 18.33 44.20
CA PHE A 27 17.92 17.49 45.40
C PHE A 27 19.37 17.32 45.83
N ASN A 28 20.33 17.50 44.90
CA ASN A 28 21.77 17.52 45.22
C ASN A 28 22.13 18.70 46.15
N LEU A 29 21.41 19.81 46.04
CA LEU A 29 21.65 21.02 46.84
C LEU A 29 21.17 20.91 48.31
N ASP A 30 20.30 19.95 48.64
CA ASP A 30 19.67 19.81 49.97
C ASP A 30 20.31 18.72 50.88
N GLY A 31 21.41 18.09 50.45
CA GLY A 31 22.16 17.10 51.25
C GLY A 31 21.47 15.74 51.45
N SER A 32 20.20 15.58 51.08
CA SER A 32 19.45 14.30 51.07
C SER A 32 19.35 13.63 49.68
N ALA A 33 20.15 14.12 48.74
CA ALA A 33 20.11 13.84 47.31
C ALA A 33 19.92 12.36 46.94
N VAL A 34 20.60 11.46 47.64
CA VAL A 34 20.62 10.03 47.32
C VAL A 34 19.32 9.34 47.74
N ALA A 35 18.73 9.73 48.87
CA ALA A 35 17.56 9.07 49.43
C ALA A 35 16.27 9.31 48.61
N ALA A 36 16.14 10.49 48.00
CA ALA A 36 14.99 10.85 47.16
C ALA A 36 15.20 10.54 45.66
N ALA A 37 16.45 10.44 45.20
CA ALA A 37 16.77 10.16 43.79
C ALA A 37 16.53 8.71 43.40
N ILE A 38 16.90 7.76 44.26
CA ILE A 38 16.74 6.32 44.02
C ILE A 38 15.27 5.93 43.75
N PRO A 39 14.29 6.30 44.61
CA PRO A 39 12.89 5.91 44.37
C PRO A 39 12.34 6.51 43.07
N ARG A 40 12.67 7.76 42.73
CA ARG A 40 12.26 8.37 41.45
C ARG A 40 12.87 7.71 40.21
N PHE A 41 14.12 7.27 40.31
CA PHE A 41 14.77 6.53 39.25
C PHE A 41 14.08 5.18 39.03
N ILE A 42 13.78 4.48 40.14
CA ILE A 42 13.03 3.21 40.11
C ILE A 42 11.64 3.42 39.53
N ASP A 43 10.89 4.45 39.96
CA ASP A 43 9.56 4.76 39.44
C ASP A 43 9.59 5.07 37.93
N THR A 44 10.63 5.78 37.45
CA THR A 44 10.81 6.06 36.02
C THR A 44 11.15 4.79 35.25
N LEU A 45 11.99 3.93 35.79
CA LEU A 45 12.36 2.66 35.18
C LEU A 45 11.14 1.73 35.07
N ILE A 46 10.34 1.64 36.14
CA ILE A 46 9.09 0.88 36.17
C ILE A 46 8.07 1.48 35.21
N GLY A 47 7.92 2.81 35.17
CA GLY A 47 7.03 3.49 34.23
C GLY A 47 7.42 3.25 32.77
N CYS A 48 8.72 3.33 32.45
CA CYS A 48 9.24 3.00 31.12
C CYS A 48 9.05 1.52 30.79
N ALA A 49 9.29 0.61 31.74
CA ALA A 49 9.09 -0.82 31.55
C ALA A 49 7.60 -1.14 31.29
N LEU A 50 6.69 -0.59 32.08
CA LEU A 50 5.25 -0.75 31.88
C LEU A 50 4.77 -0.14 30.55
N ALA A 51 5.30 1.02 30.15
CA ALA A 51 5.00 1.62 28.85
C ALA A 51 5.52 0.77 27.69
N TRP A 52 6.74 0.23 27.81
CA TRP A 52 7.32 -0.69 26.83
C TRP A 52 6.50 -1.98 26.73
N PHE A 53 6.17 -2.62 27.85
CA PHE A 53 5.28 -3.78 27.89
C PHE A 53 3.92 -3.47 27.28
N GLY A 54 3.32 -2.31 27.58
CA GLY A 54 2.05 -1.90 26.98
C GLY A 54 2.14 -1.77 25.45
N VAL A 55 3.17 -1.12 24.92
CA VAL A 55 3.39 -0.97 23.48
C VAL A 55 3.71 -2.32 22.81
N THR A 56 4.44 -3.21 23.47
CA THR A 56 4.83 -4.50 22.89
C THR A 56 3.71 -5.54 22.94
N PHE A 57 2.93 -5.62 24.03
CA PHE A 57 1.89 -6.65 24.20
C PHE A 57 0.48 -6.21 23.74
N ILE A 58 0.12 -4.93 23.82
CA ILE A 58 -1.25 -4.48 23.50
C ILE A 58 -1.41 -4.08 22.01
N TRP A 59 -0.31 -3.76 21.31
CA TRP A 59 -0.33 -3.18 19.94
C TRP A 59 0.13 -4.04 18.73
N PRO A 60 0.50 -5.34 18.82
CA PRO A 60 0.90 -6.09 17.61
C PRO A 60 -0.27 -6.29 16.63
N ASP A 61 -1.49 -6.47 17.14
CA ASP A 61 -2.71 -6.73 16.37
C ASP A 61 -3.17 -5.58 15.45
N TRP A 62 -2.78 -4.34 15.73
CA TRP A 62 -3.36 -3.18 15.05
C TRP A 62 -2.81 -3.01 13.62
N LYS A 63 -1.60 -3.51 13.35
CA LYS A 63 -0.97 -3.46 12.02
C LYS A 63 -1.68 -4.40 11.05
N PHE A 64 -2.00 -5.62 11.49
CA PHE A 64 -2.78 -6.58 10.70
C PHE A 64 -4.18 -6.06 10.37
N ARG A 65 -4.86 -5.39 11.31
CA ARG A 65 -6.19 -4.80 11.05
C ARG A 65 -6.17 -3.63 10.06
N ARG A 66 -5.02 -2.96 9.90
CA ARG A 66 -4.85 -1.85 8.93
C ARG A 66 -4.48 -2.34 7.54
N LEU A 67 -3.78 -3.47 7.42
CA LEU A 67 -3.28 -3.97 6.15
C LEU A 67 -4.38 -4.18 5.09
N PRO A 68 -5.51 -4.89 5.34
CA PRO A 68 -6.58 -5.04 4.35
C PRO A 68 -7.17 -3.71 3.89
N ARG A 69 -7.28 -2.74 4.81
CA ARG A 69 -7.81 -1.40 4.49
C ARG A 69 -6.85 -0.62 3.61
N SER A 70 -5.55 -0.67 3.90
CA SER A 70 -4.52 0.00 3.09
C SER A 70 -4.35 -0.66 1.72
N ILE A 71 -4.44 -2.00 1.64
CA ILE A 71 -4.49 -2.76 0.37
C ILE A 71 -5.66 -2.28 -0.49
N ARG A 72 -6.89 -2.32 0.06
CA ARG A 72 -8.08 -1.88 -0.68
C ARG A 72 -7.96 -0.42 -1.14
N ARG A 73 -7.41 0.45 -0.29
CA ARG A 73 -7.16 1.86 -0.64
C ARG A 73 -6.16 2.00 -1.79
N SER A 74 -5.11 1.19 -1.80
CA SER A 74 -4.11 1.15 -2.87
C SER A 74 -4.69 0.67 -4.20
N LEU A 75 -5.46 -0.42 -4.18
CA LEU A 75 -6.14 -0.94 -5.38
C LEU A 75 -7.15 0.06 -5.94
N GLN A 76 -7.94 0.72 -5.07
CA GLN A 76 -8.86 1.78 -5.48
C GLN A 76 -8.13 2.96 -6.12
N ALA A 77 -7.03 3.42 -5.51
CA ALA A 77 -6.26 4.53 -6.06
C ALA A 77 -5.65 4.19 -7.42
N GLN A 78 -5.19 2.96 -7.61
CA GLN A 78 -4.71 2.46 -8.90
C GLN A 78 -5.81 2.35 -9.95
N CYS A 79 -6.99 1.84 -9.59
CA CYS A 79 -8.15 1.79 -10.48
C CYS A 79 -8.60 3.20 -10.90
N ASN A 80 -8.61 4.16 -9.96
CA ASN A 80 -8.91 5.56 -10.25
C ASN A 80 -7.85 6.18 -11.17
N TYR A 81 -6.57 5.85 -10.97
CA TYR A 81 -5.49 6.29 -11.84
C TYR A 81 -5.64 5.72 -13.26
N LEU A 82 -5.93 4.43 -13.39
CA LEU A 82 -6.18 3.78 -14.67
C LEU A 82 -7.40 4.39 -15.37
N ALA A 83 -8.51 4.62 -14.65
CA ALA A 83 -9.70 5.26 -15.21
C ALA A 83 -9.40 6.65 -15.79
N GLU A 84 -8.60 7.47 -15.09
CA GLU A 84 -8.19 8.78 -15.60
C GLU A 84 -7.27 8.67 -16.83
N VAL A 85 -6.42 7.63 -16.90
CA VAL A 85 -5.61 7.34 -18.08
C VAL A 85 -6.51 6.96 -19.27
N VAL A 86 -7.47 6.05 -19.09
CA VAL A 86 -8.43 5.63 -20.12
C VAL A 86 -9.29 6.81 -20.61
N LYS A 87 -9.72 7.68 -19.70
CA LYS A 87 -10.42 8.92 -20.05
C LYS A 87 -9.61 9.82 -20.98
N GLN A 88 -8.31 9.97 -20.75
CA GLN A 88 -7.45 10.80 -21.60
C GLN A 88 -7.18 10.19 -22.98
N TYR A 89 -7.32 8.87 -23.14
CA TYR A 89 -7.32 8.25 -24.48
C TYR A 89 -8.55 8.64 -25.31
N HIS A 90 -9.69 8.85 -24.66
CA HIS A 90 -10.94 9.29 -25.31
C HIS A 90 -10.94 10.80 -25.63
N GLU A 91 -10.71 11.61 -24.60
CA GLU A 91 -10.87 13.07 -24.69
C GLU A 91 -9.63 13.77 -25.26
N GLY A 92 -8.49 13.08 -25.22
CA GLY A 92 -7.17 13.63 -25.50
C GLY A 92 -6.47 14.16 -24.24
N HIS A 93 -5.17 14.39 -24.38
CA HIS A 93 -4.33 14.85 -23.28
C HIS A 93 -4.81 16.20 -22.76
N ASN A 94 -5.24 16.23 -21.51
CA ASN A 94 -5.49 17.45 -20.79
C ASN A 94 -4.41 17.57 -19.71
N HIS A 95 -3.76 18.74 -19.59
CA HIS A 95 -2.78 19.05 -18.54
C HIS A 95 -3.43 19.19 -17.15
N ALA A 96 -4.53 18.47 -16.93
CA ALA A 96 -5.41 18.61 -15.80
C ALA A 96 -4.68 18.26 -14.50
N LEU A 97 -4.83 19.17 -13.53
CA LEU A 97 -4.46 18.97 -12.14
C LEU A 97 -4.94 17.61 -11.61
N ASN A 98 -6.12 17.16 -12.07
CA ASN A 98 -6.73 15.89 -11.70
C ASN A 98 -5.80 14.69 -11.96
N TYR A 99 -5.24 14.55 -13.16
CA TYR A 99 -4.31 13.48 -13.52
C TYR A 99 -3.12 13.39 -12.54
N ARG A 100 -2.55 14.54 -12.20
CA ARG A 100 -1.40 14.60 -11.28
C ARG A 100 -1.80 14.20 -9.87
N ILE A 101 -2.99 14.58 -9.43
CA ILE A 101 -3.53 14.20 -8.12
C ILE A 101 -3.75 12.70 -8.04
N VAL A 102 -4.47 12.11 -9.00
CA VAL A 102 -4.78 10.66 -8.97
C VAL A 102 -3.52 9.81 -9.13
N ARG A 103 -2.59 10.20 -10.01
CA ARG A 103 -1.28 9.53 -10.15
C ARG A 103 -0.50 9.57 -8.83
N ARG A 104 -0.42 10.73 -8.19
CA ARG A 104 0.29 10.88 -6.91
C ARG A 104 -0.39 10.09 -5.81
N ALA A 105 -1.72 10.07 -5.77
CA ALA A 105 -2.47 9.28 -4.81
C ALA A 105 -2.14 7.79 -4.93
N ALA A 106 -2.11 7.24 -6.15
CA ALA A 106 -1.76 5.84 -6.40
C ALA A 106 -0.34 5.49 -5.93
N HIS A 107 0.67 6.31 -6.25
CA HIS A 107 2.03 6.10 -5.75
C HIS A 107 2.16 6.26 -4.23
N ASN A 108 1.44 7.21 -3.63
CA ASN A 108 1.47 7.39 -2.18
C ASN A 108 0.87 6.19 -1.44
N THR A 109 -0.23 5.63 -1.95
CA THR A 109 -0.86 4.44 -1.34
C THR A 109 -0.04 3.18 -1.57
N ASP A 110 0.65 3.06 -2.71
CA ASP A 110 1.62 1.97 -2.95
C ASP A 110 2.78 2.04 -1.95
N ALA A 111 3.37 3.22 -1.75
CA ALA A 111 4.45 3.42 -0.77
C ALA A 111 4.00 3.15 0.68
N GLU A 112 2.77 3.51 1.03
CA GLU A 112 2.18 3.20 2.33
C GLU A 112 2.06 1.67 2.53
N VAL A 113 1.52 0.96 1.54
CA VAL A 113 1.42 -0.50 1.57
C VAL A 113 2.81 -1.15 1.68
N ALA A 114 3.78 -0.70 0.90
CA ALA A 114 5.16 -1.19 0.97
C ALA A 114 5.77 -0.99 2.37
N SER A 115 5.56 0.17 2.98
CA SER A 115 6.04 0.47 4.33
C SER A 115 5.37 -0.41 5.40
N LEU A 116 4.06 -0.62 5.30
CA LEU A 116 3.32 -1.50 6.20
C LEU A 116 3.80 -2.96 6.08
N ILE A 117 3.97 -3.45 4.85
CA ILE A 117 4.45 -4.81 4.57
C ILE A 117 5.89 -4.99 5.06
N SER A 118 6.78 -4.04 4.81
CA SER A 118 8.16 -4.08 5.32
C SER A 118 8.19 -4.15 6.84
N THR A 119 7.31 -3.40 7.52
CA THR A 119 7.18 -3.46 8.98
C THR A 119 6.70 -4.84 9.45
N LEU A 120 5.70 -5.41 8.78
CA LEU A 120 5.17 -6.74 9.11
C LEU A 120 6.20 -7.86 8.86
N ALA A 121 7.02 -7.71 7.81
CA ALA A 121 8.06 -8.68 7.48
C ALA A 121 9.14 -8.79 8.56
N THR A 122 9.39 -7.72 9.32
CA THR A 122 10.34 -7.70 10.44
C THR A 122 9.78 -8.26 11.75
N GLU A 123 8.49 -8.62 11.79
CA GLU A 123 7.85 -9.14 13.00
C GLU A 123 8.28 -10.61 13.24
N PRO A 124 8.77 -10.95 14.45
CA PRO A 124 9.41 -12.25 14.74
C PRO A 124 8.45 -13.44 14.62
N ASP A 125 7.20 -13.28 15.07
CA ASP A 125 6.20 -14.37 15.15
C ASP A 125 5.26 -14.43 13.94
N PHE A 126 5.63 -13.78 12.83
CA PHE A 126 4.79 -13.74 11.64
C PHE A 126 5.03 -14.97 10.76
N ASP A 127 3.95 -15.70 10.45
CA ASP A 127 3.92 -16.93 9.65
C ASP A 127 4.67 -16.82 8.30
N PRO A 128 5.65 -17.70 8.00
CA PRO A 128 6.45 -17.64 6.78
C PRO A 128 5.63 -17.75 5.49
N THR A 129 4.54 -18.54 5.46
CA THR A 129 3.68 -18.67 4.28
C THR A 129 2.93 -17.39 3.98
N ARG A 130 2.28 -16.78 4.98
CA ARG A 130 1.66 -15.46 4.86
C ARG A 130 2.66 -14.36 4.49
N LYS A 131 3.91 -14.47 4.96
CA LYS A 131 4.99 -13.53 4.61
C LYS A 131 5.21 -13.57 3.09
N SER A 132 5.38 -14.77 2.54
CA SER A 132 5.53 -14.99 1.10
C SER A 132 4.36 -14.41 0.30
N ASP A 133 3.13 -14.70 0.70
CA ASP A 133 1.93 -14.23 0.01
C ASP A 133 1.81 -12.70 0.01
N ILE A 134 2.13 -12.05 1.14
CA ILE A 134 2.12 -10.59 1.25
C ILE A 134 3.25 -9.96 0.42
N PHE A 135 4.42 -10.60 0.36
CA PHE A 135 5.50 -10.15 -0.54
C PHE A 135 5.11 -10.32 -2.01
N GLU A 136 4.47 -11.43 -2.37
CA GLU A 136 3.93 -11.63 -3.72
C GLU A 136 2.90 -10.54 -4.05
N PHE A 137 1.99 -10.23 -3.12
CA PHE A 137 1.04 -9.12 -3.26
C PHE A 137 1.76 -7.80 -3.52
N LEU A 138 2.78 -7.47 -2.73
CA LEU A 138 3.54 -6.23 -2.87
C LEU A 138 4.16 -6.11 -4.26
N CYS A 139 4.77 -7.19 -4.75
CA CYS A 139 5.34 -7.25 -6.10
C CYS A 139 4.27 -7.04 -7.17
N LEU A 140 3.15 -7.77 -7.09
CA LEU A 140 2.05 -7.62 -8.05
C LEU A 140 1.47 -6.21 -8.04
N ASN A 141 1.30 -5.60 -6.86
CA ASN A 141 0.81 -4.23 -6.69
C ASN A 141 1.73 -3.22 -7.37
N HIS A 142 3.04 -3.32 -7.11
CA HIS A 142 4.02 -2.42 -7.71
C HIS A 142 4.14 -2.60 -9.23
N THR A 143 4.10 -3.85 -9.71
CA THR A 143 4.10 -4.16 -11.15
C THR A 143 2.86 -3.62 -11.84
N PHE A 144 1.68 -3.78 -11.23
CA PHE A 144 0.42 -3.27 -11.78
C PHE A 144 0.45 -1.75 -11.92
N LEU A 145 0.87 -1.03 -10.86
CA LEU A 145 1.07 0.42 -10.90
C LEU A 145 2.06 0.85 -11.99
N SER A 146 3.13 0.09 -12.19
CA SER A 146 4.13 0.35 -13.23
C SER A 146 3.55 0.23 -14.63
N TYR A 147 2.69 -0.76 -14.90
CA TYR A 147 1.98 -0.86 -16.17
C TYR A 147 1.01 0.30 -16.37
N ILE A 148 0.31 0.77 -15.33
CA ILE A 148 -0.58 1.95 -15.44
C ILE A 148 0.25 3.19 -15.77
N ALA A 149 1.41 3.36 -15.12
CA ALA A 149 2.30 4.47 -15.39
C ALA A 149 2.86 4.44 -16.82
N ALA A 150 3.22 3.26 -17.33
CA ALA A 150 3.68 3.07 -18.70
C ALA A 150 2.58 3.40 -19.72
N LEU A 151 1.35 2.95 -19.46
CA LEU A 151 0.17 3.31 -20.26
C LEU A 151 -0.05 4.83 -20.22
N GLY A 152 -0.08 5.42 -19.02
CA GLY A 152 -0.23 6.86 -18.81
C GLY A 152 0.88 7.71 -19.43
N ALA A 153 2.07 7.17 -19.68
CA ALA A 153 3.13 7.90 -20.40
C ALA A 153 2.81 8.10 -21.88
N HIS A 154 1.99 7.23 -22.48
CA HIS A 154 1.62 7.22 -23.90
C HIS A 154 0.15 7.63 -24.12
N ARG A 155 -0.43 8.45 -23.21
CA ARG A 155 -1.86 8.84 -23.18
C ARG A 155 -2.25 9.90 -24.21
N GLU A 156 -2.04 9.60 -25.48
CA GLU A 156 -2.51 10.45 -26.58
C GLU A 156 -3.93 10.09 -27.00
N LYS A 157 -4.65 11.02 -27.64
CA LYS A 157 -6.00 10.73 -28.12
C LYS A 157 -5.96 9.62 -29.17
N ILE A 158 -6.78 8.59 -28.99
CA ILE A 158 -6.95 7.52 -29.97
C ILE A 158 -8.24 7.75 -30.75
N GLN A 159 -8.19 7.51 -32.06
CA GLN A 159 -9.37 7.60 -32.94
C GLN A 159 -9.98 6.22 -33.22
N ASP A 160 -9.21 5.15 -33.03
CA ASP A 160 -9.67 3.79 -33.26
C ASP A 160 -10.65 3.34 -32.17
N GLN A 161 -11.93 3.28 -32.54
CA GLN A 161 -13.00 2.90 -31.63
C GLN A 161 -12.85 1.47 -31.10
N ALA A 162 -12.25 0.55 -31.87
CA ALA A 162 -12.05 -0.81 -31.40
C ALA A 162 -11.05 -0.85 -30.23
N VAL A 163 -9.97 -0.07 -30.33
CA VAL A 163 -8.97 0.06 -29.26
C VAL A 163 -9.58 0.71 -28.02
N LEU A 164 -10.38 1.77 -28.19
CA LEU A 164 -11.09 2.43 -27.11
C LEU A 164 -12.06 1.49 -26.38
N ASN A 165 -12.87 0.73 -27.13
CA ASN A 165 -13.81 -0.23 -26.53
C ASN A 165 -13.08 -1.31 -25.71
N VAL A 166 -11.90 -1.74 -26.14
CA VAL A 166 -11.08 -2.70 -25.38
C VAL A 166 -10.47 -2.08 -24.13
N LEU A 167 -10.05 -0.81 -24.18
CA LEU A 167 -9.60 -0.08 -23.00
C LEU A 167 -10.72 0.01 -21.95
N ASP A 168 -11.94 0.33 -22.37
CA ASP A 168 -13.09 0.43 -21.48
C ASP A 168 -13.48 -0.92 -20.88
N GLN A 169 -13.54 -1.98 -21.70
CA GLN A 169 -13.83 -3.32 -21.20
C GLN A 169 -12.75 -3.82 -20.23
N ALA A 170 -11.47 -3.62 -20.57
CA ALA A 170 -10.37 -4.01 -19.68
C ALA A 170 -10.40 -3.21 -18.37
N LEU A 171 -10.77 -1.93 -18.40
CA LEU A 171 -10.94 -1.13 -17.19
C LEU A 171 -12.05 -1.69 -16.30
N ASP A 172 -13.21 -2.02 -16.87
CA ASP A 172 -14.32 -2.59 -16.10
C ASP A 172 -13.98 -3.97 -15.53
N ASP A 173 -13.36 -4.86 -16.33
CA ASP A 173 -12.91 -6.18 -15.87
C ASP A 173 -11.91 -6.06 -14.70
N ILE A 174 -10.95 -5.13 -14.81
CA ILE A 174 -9.97 -4.85 -13.76
C ILE A 174 -10.64 -4.30 -12.50
N GLN A 175 -11.57 -3.34 -12.63
CA GLN A 175 -12.30 -2.78 -11.49
C GLN A 175 -13.18 -3.84 -10.82
N GLY A 176 -13.86 -4.65 -11.62
CA GLY A 176 -14.65 -5.78 -11.16
C GLY A 176 -13.84 -6.75 -10.33
N ALA A 177 -12.72 -7.23 -10.88
CA ALA A 177 -11.88 -8.20 -10.20
C ALA A 177 -11.13 -7.65 -8.98
N LEU A 178 -10.65 -6.40 -9.00
CA LEU A 178 -9.87 -5.82 -7.89
C LEU A 178 -10.71 -5.19 -6.78
N LEU A 179 -11.91 -4.68 -7.09
CA LEU A 179 -12.72 -3.91 -6.15
C LEU A 179 -14.06 -4.56 -5.81
N ARG A 180 -14.63 -5.36 -6.72
CA ARG A 180 -15.96 -5.99 -6.59
C ARG A 180 -15.89 -7.51 -6.44
N ASP A 181 -14.70 -8.08 -6.47
CA ASP A 181 -14.44 -9.52 -6.35
C ASP A 181 -15.10 -10.37 -7.45
N GLU A 182 -15.28 -9.75 -8.62
CA GLU A 182 -15.85 -10.41 -9.80
C GLU A 182 -14.79 -11.29 -10.47
N MET A 183 -15.24 -12.40 -11.07
CA MET A 183 -14.37 -13.19 -11.95
C MET A 183 -14.14 -12.39 -13.23
N PRO A 184 -12.89 -12.08 -13.62
CA PRO A 184 -12.63 -11.35 -14.85
C PRO A 184 -13.07 -12.19 -16.04
N ASP A 185 -13.86 -11.59 -16.94
CA ASP A 185 -14.31 -12.24 -18.16
C ASP A 185 -13.13 -12.37 -19.17
N LEU A 186 -13.20 -13.36 -20.04
CA LEU A 186 -12.23 -13.56 -21.12
C LEU A 186 -12.47 -12.61 -22.31
N THR A 187 -13.57 -11.85 -22.29
CA THR A 187 -13.96 -10.94 -23.37
C THR A 187 -12.87 -9.91 -23.70
N ALA A 188 -12.31 -9.18 -22.72
CA ALA A 188 -11.24 -8.22 -23.00
C ALA A 188 -10.00 -8.91 -23.59
N GLN A 189 -9.64 -10.10 -23.11
CA GLN A 189 -8.48 -10.85 -23.62
C GLN A 189 -8.67 -11.28 -25.08
N ASN A 190 -9.87 -11.75 -25.44
CA ASN A 190 -10.20 -12.13 -26.80
C ASN A 190 -10.18 -10.91 -27.73
N MET A 191 -10.82 -9.80 -27.34
CA MET A 191 -10.81 -8.57 -28.12
C MET A 191 -9.39 -8.01 -28.31
N LEU A 192 -8.55 -8.03 -27.26
CA LEU A 192 -7.15 -7.64 -27.33
C LEU A 192 -6.38 -8.44 -28.40
N GLN A 193 -6.56 -9.76 -28.44
CA GLN A 193 -5.89 -10.62 -29.41
C GLN A 193 -6.34 -10.32 -30.85
N THR A 194 -7.65 -10.16 -31.07
CA THR A 194 -8.20 -9.83 -32.39
C THR A 194 -7.67 -8.49 -32.91
N ILE A 195 -7.69 -7.45 -32.07
CA ILE A 195 -7.20 -6.12 -32.46
C ILE A 195 -5.70 -6.14 -32.70
N ARG A 196 -4.93 -6.79 -31.82
CA ARG A 196 -3.47 -6.93 -32.00
C ARG A 196 -3.13 -7.59 -33.32
N GLN A 197 -3.85 -8.65 -33.70
CA GLN A 197 -3.64 -9.34 -34.97
C GLN A 197 -3.93 -8.42 -36.16
N ARG A 198 -5.04 -7.65 -36.11
CA ARG A 198 -5.38 -6.66 -37.15
C ARG A 198 -4.32 -5.57 -37.28
N LEU A 199 -3.86 -5.01 -36.16
CA LEU A 199 -2.85 -3.94 -36.15
C LEU A 199 -1.45 -4.44 -36.55
N SER A 200 -1.12 -5.71 -36.30
CA SER A 200 0.16 -6.29 -36.74
C SER A 200 0.29 -6.50 -38.25
N GLN A 201 -0.83 -6.37 -38.98
CA GLN A 201 -0.89 -6.54 -40.43
C GLN A 201 -0.83 -5.22 -41.21
N ASN A 202 -0.97 -4.07 -40.54
CA ASN A 202 -0.88 -2.73 -41.13
C ASN A 202 0.37 -2.02 -40.57
N ASP A 203 1.09 -1.28 -41.42
CA ASP A 203 2.41 -0.70 -41.07
C ASP A 203 2.39 0.77 -40.63
N GLU A 204 3.43 1.10 -39.85
CA GLU A 204 3.92 2.37 -39.24
C GLU A 204 3.08 3.14 -38.22
N ASP A 205 1.79 3.46 -38.45
CA ASP A 205 1.04 4.35 -37.53
C ASP A 205 0.52 3.64 -36.25
N ASP A 206 0.58 2.31 -36.21
CA ASP A 206 -0.05 1.48 -35.17
C ASP A 206 0.88 1.08 -34.02
N GLN A 207 2.17 1.47 -34.04
CA GLN A 207 3.13 1.11 -32.99
C GLN A 207 2.69 1.56 -31.59
N LYS A 208 2.11 2.76 -31.48
CA LYS A 208 1.60 3.29 -30.20
C LYS A 208 0.42 2.45 -29.69
N SER A 209 -0.52 2.13 -30.55
CA SER A 209 -1.67 1.26 -30.25
C SER A 209 -1.21 -0.13 -29.81
N LEU A 210 -0.18 -0.70 -30.44
CA LEU A 210 0.39 -1.98 -30.05
C LEU A 210 1.02 -1.96 -28.64
N ILE A 211 1.70 -0.87 -28.27
CA ILE A 211 2.25 -0.71 -26.91
C ILE A 211 1.12 -0.69 -25.87
N ILE A 212 0.03 0.01 -26.16
CA ILE A 212 -1.15 0.11 -25.29
C ILE A 212 -1.77 -1.27 -25.05
N LEU A 213 -2.02 -2.01 -26.14
CA LEU A 213 -2.57 -3.36 -26.05
C LEU A 213 -1.62 -4.32 -25.32
N GLN A 214 -0.30 -4.15 -25.48
CA GLN A 214 0.69 -4.90 -24.73
C GLN A 214 0.60 -4.60 -23.22
N GLN A 215 0.51 -3.33 -22.81
CA GLN A 215 0.37 -2.98 -21.39
C GLN A 215 -0.94 -3.50 -20.79
N LEU A 216 -2.06 -3.42 -21.52
CA LEU A 216 -3.32 -4.01 -21.09
C LEU A 216 -3.23 -5.53 -20.94
N SER A 217 -2.61 -6.22 -21.89
CA SER A 217 -2.40 -7.66 -21.79
C SER A 217 -1.57 -8.04 -20.55
N LEU A 218 -0.53 -7.26 -20.24
CA LEU A 218 0.28 -7.46 -19.04
C LEU A 218 -0.53 -7.20 -17.76
N MET A 219 -1.37 -6.17 -17.72
CA MET A 219 -2.28 -5.89 -16.60
C MET A 219 -3.25 -7.05 -16.34
N LEU A 220 -3.91 -7.56 -17.38
CA LEU A 220 -4.84 -8.69 -17.26
C LEU A 220 -4.12 -9.97 -16.81
N SER A 221 -2.86 -10.17 -17.23
CA SER A 221 -2.06 -11.30 -16.75
C SER A 221 -1.75 -11.23 -15.25
N VAL A 222 -1.51 -10.02 -14.74
CA VAL A 222 -1.30 -9.76 -13.30
C VAL A 222 -2.60 -9.92 -12.51
N LEU A 223 -3.74 -9.54 -13.09
CA LEU A 223 -5.07 -9.69 -12.49
C LEU A 223 -5.38 -11.15 -12.13
N ASN A 224 -5.04 -12.09 -13.01
CA ASN A 224 -5.20 -13.52 -12.75
C ASN A 224 -4.37 -13.97 -11.53
N ARG A 225 -3.16 -13.43 -11.37
CA ARG A 225 -2.31 -13.73 -10.21
C ARG A 225 -2.89 -13.15 -8.93
N PHE A 226 -3.44 -11.93 -8.96
CA PHE A 226 -4.16 -11.36 -7.82
C PHE A 226 -5.34 -12.23 -7.37
N SER A 227 -6.13 -12.74 -8.32
CA SER A 227 -7.26 -13.64 -8.01
C SER A 227 -6.80 -14.92 -7.30
N MET A 228 -5.74 -15.56 -7.83
CA MET A 228 -5.15 -16.75 -7.21
C MET A 228 -4.59 -16.48 -5.81
N LEU A 229 -3.89 -15.36 -5.63
CA LEU A 229 -3.32 -14.97 -4.35
C LEU A 229 -4.40 -14.70 -3.31
N LYS A 230 -5.49 -14.03 -3.73
CA LYS A 230 -6.63 -13.77 -2.87
C LYS A 230 -7.33 -15.05 -2.41
N GLN A 231 -7.46 -16.05 -3.29
CA GLN A 231 -8.00 -17.36 -2.93
C GLN A 231 -7.16 -18.06 -1.85
N ARG A 232 -5.82 -18.00 -1.96
CA ARG A 232 -4.91 -18.56 -0.94
C ARG A 232 -5.07 -17.87 0.41
N LEU A 233 -5.06 -16.53 0.41
CA LEU A 233 -5.25 -15.72 1.62
C LEU A 233 -6.62 -15.95 2.28
N SER A 234 -7.67 -16.22 1.49
CA SER A 234 -9.00 -16.53 2.01
C SER A 234 -9.08 -17.91 2.67
N HIS A 235 -8.41 -18.91 2.09
CA HIS A 235 -8.45 -20.29 2.57
C HIS A 235 -7.70 -20.46 3.92
N ASP A 236 -6.65 -19.67 4.15
CA ASP A 236 -5.90 -19.69 5.42
C ASP A 236 -6.63 -19.01 6.58
N LEU A 237 -7.51 -18.04 6.30
CA LEU A 237 -8.32 -17.38 7.34
C LEU A 237 -9.39 -18.31 7.91
N ASP A 238 -9.98 -19.17 7.08
CA ASP A 238 -10.95 -20.17 7.51
C ASP A 238 -10.31 -21.31 8.32
N ASN A 239 -9.06 -21.67 8.00
CA ASN A 239 -8.31 -22.68 8.75
C ASN A 239 -7.93 -22.20 10.17
N ASP A 240 -7.44 -20.97 10.33
CA ASP A 240 -7.14 -20.39 11.66
C ASP A 240 -8.39 -20.25 12.53
N ALA A 241 -9.53 -19.88 11.93
CA ALA A 241 -10.81 -19.80 12.64
C ALA A 241 -11.30 -21.18 13.12
N SER A 242 -11.01 -22.23 12.35
CA SER A 242 -11.34 -23.62 12.69
C SER A 242 -10.40 -24.20 13.76
N GLU A 243 -9.11 -23.90 13.71
CA GLU A 243 -8.14 -24.33 14.74
C GLU A 243 -8.42 -23.67 16.10
N LEU A 244 -8.77 -22.38 16.14
CA LEU A 244 -9.16 -21.69 17.37
C LEU A 244 -10.51 -22.14 17.94
N ALA A 245 -11.40 -22.69 17.10
CA ALA A 245 -12.67 -23.28 17.55
C ALA A 245 -12.51 -24.72 18.10
N SER A 246 -11.33 -25.32 17.91
CA SER A 246 -11.00 -26.70 18.33
C SER A 246 -10.19 -26.79 19.63
N LEU A 247 -9.88 -25.65 20.25
CA LEU A 247 -9.26 -25.50 21.58
C LEU A 247 -10.30 -25.05 22.62
#